data_AF-A0A9D7YJU9-F1
#
_entry.id   AF-A0A9D7YJU9-F1
#
_cell.length_a   1.000
_cell.length_b   1.000
_cell.length_c   1.000
_cell.angle_alpha   90.00
_cell.angle_beta   90.00
_cell.angle_gamma   90.00
#
_symmetry.space_group_name_H-M   'P 1'
#
loop_
_entity.id
_entity.type
_entity.pdbx_description
1 polymer ?
#
loop_
_entity_poly.entity_id
_entity_poly.type
_entity_poly.pdbx_seq_one_letter_code
_entity_poly.pdbx_strand_id
1 'polypeptide(L)' 'MWDPESNAPHTAHTTYDVPLIVVGERFKGRTLRAGGRLADILPTALEMLGIPKPAEMTGVSLLRGARGAGDGPEA' A
#
# COMPACT_ATOMS: atom_id res chain seq x y z
N MET A 1 0.77 25.65 0.20
CA MET A 1 2.00 25.09 -0.40
C MET A 1 2.84 26.28 -0.84
N TRP A 2 3.81 26.68 -0.02
CA TRP A 2 4.60 27.91 -0.21
C TRP A 2 6.08 27.55 -0.17
N ASP A 3 6.87 28.15 -1.06
CA ASP A 3 8.32 28.01 -1.04
C ASP A 3 8.93 29.22 -0.32
N PRO A 4 9.51 29.04 0.88
CA PRO A 4 10.14 30.11 1.63
C PRO A 4 11.45 30.60 1.00
N GLU A 5 12.12 29.81 0.17
CA GLU A 5 13.39 30.20 -0.46
C GLU A 5 13.17 31.19 -1.61
N SER A 6 12.22 30.90 -2.50
CA SER A 6 11.84 31.80 -3.60
C SER A 6 10.74 32.80 -3.24
N ASN A 7 10.15 32.68 -2.04
CA ASN A 7 9.01 33.46 -1.56
C ASN A 7 7.83 33.49 -2.56
N ALA A 8 7.47 32.32 -3.05
CA ALA A 8 6.44 32.14 -4.09
C ALA A 8 5.55 30.92 -3.81
N PRO A 9 4.37 30.82 -4.48
CA PRO A 9 3.59 29.60 -4.47
C PRO A 9 4.41 28.40 -4.96
N HIS A 10 4.41 27.32 -4.18
CA HIS A 10 5.12 26.11 -4.56
C HIS A 10 4.28 25.27 -5.53
N THR A 11 4.81 25.02 -6.73
CA THR A 11 4.10 24.39 -7.85
C THR A 11 4.68 23.03 -8.27
N ALA A 12 5.79 22.59 -7.66
CA ALA A 12 6.41 21.29 -7.93
C ALA A 12 5.78 20.16 -7.09
N HIS A 13 6.18 18.92 -7.35
CA HIS A 13 5.83 17.79 -6.46
C HIS A 13 6.59 17.86 -5.14
N THR A 14 6.01 17.28 -4.08
CA THR A 14 6.71 17.05 -2.81
C THR A 14 7.27 15.65 -2.72
N THR A 15 8.28 15.46 -1.87
CA THR A 15 8.83 14.14 -1.51
C THR A 15 8.17 13.55 -0.24
N TYR A 16 7.07 14.13 0.23
CA TYR A 16 6.35 13.62 1.39
C TYR A 16 5.80 12.21 1.15
N ASP A 17 5.70 11.46 2.23
CA ASP A 17 5.00 10.18 2.23
C ASP A 17 3.52 10.37 1.87
N VAL A 18 2.96 9.34 1.23
CA VAL A 18 1.56 9.32 0.82
C VAL A 18 0.77 8.32 1.68
N PRO A 19 -0.49 8.63 2.05
CA PRO A 19 -1.33 7.68 2.76
C PRO A 19 -1.72 6.51 1.84
N LEU A 20 -1.67 5.29 2.38
CA LEU A 20 -2.25 4.11 1.77
C LEU A 20 -3.35 3.57 2.70
N ILE A 21 -4.57 3.46 2.19
CA ILE A 21 -5.75 3.04 2.96
C ILE A 21 -6.31 1.77 2.33
N VAL A 22 -6.47 0.72 3.14
CA VAL A 22 -7.17 -0.51 2.73
C VAL A 22 -8.57 -0.50 3.33
N VAL A 23 -9.58 -0.71 2.49
CA VAL A 23 -10.99 -0.68 2.88
C VAL A 23 -11.65 -2.01 2.53
N GLY A 24 -12.31 -2.62 3.50
CA GLY A 24 -13.09 -3.85 3.32
C GLY A 24 -13.27 -4.64 4.62
N GLU A 25 -14.41 -5.30 4.78
CA GLU A 25 -14.75 -6.08 5.98
C GLU A 25 -13.69 -7.15 6.30
N ARG A 26 -13.22 -7.86 5.27
CA ARG A 26 -12.15 -8.87 5.34
C ARG A 26 -10.81 -8.36 5.87
N PHE A 27 -10.62 -7.04 5.87
CA PHE A 27 -9.38 -6.39 6.32
C PHE A 27 -9.56 -5.60 7.61
N LYS A 28 -10.76 -5.60 8.22
CA LYS A 28 -10.97 -5.00 9.54
C LYS A 28 -10.04 -5.66 10.57
N GLY A 29 -9.39 -4.83 11.38
CA GLY A 29 -8.42 -5.26 12.39
C GLY A 29 -7.05 -5.68 11.84
N ARG A 30 -6.86 -5.72 10.51
CA ARG A 30 -5.53 -5.86 9.92
C ARG A 30 -4.77 -4.53 9.95
N THR A 31 -3.46 -4.61 9.92
CA THR A 31 -2.58 -3.44 9.90
C THR A 31 -1.65 -3.48 8.69
N LEU A 32 -1.13 -2.32 8.31
CA LEU A 32 -0.10 -2.20 7.29
C LEU A 32 1.28 -2.10 7.93
N ARG A 33 2.28 -2.69 7.29
CA ARG A 33 3.70 -2.59 7.64
C ARG A 33 4.17 -1.13 7.49
N ALA A 34 4.87 -0.63 8.49
CA ALA A 34 5.55 0.67 8.42
C ALA A 34 6.75 0.66 7.46
N GLY A 35 7.11 1.83 6.92
CA GLY A 35 8.21 1.98 5.97
C GLY A 35 7.95 1.28 4.64
N GLY A 36 6.72 1.37 4.15
CA GLY A 36 6.34 0.90 2.82
C GLY A 36 6.81 1.86 1.72
N ARG A 37 6.83 1.39 0.48
CA ARG A 37 7.11 2.20 -0.71
C ARG A 37 6.10 1.88 -1.83
N LEU A 38 6.08 2.70 -2.88
CA LEU A 38 5.14 2.53 -4.00
C LEU A 38 5.24 1.15 -4.68
N ALA A 39 6.43 0.55 -4.74
CA ALA A 39 6.63 -0.79 -5.30
C ALA A 39 5.90 -1.90 -4.52
N ASP A 40 5.48 -1.64 -3.29
CA ASP A 40 4.80 -2.60 -2.42
C ASP A 40 3.28 -2.63 -2.65
N ILE A 41 2.72 -1.65 -3.37
CA ILE A 41 1.26 -1.52 -3.58
C ILE A 41 0.71 -2.72 -4.35
N LEU A 42 1.32 -3.07 -5.47
CA LEU A 42 0.81 -4.16 -6.32
C LEU A 42 0.97 -5.54 -5.68
N PRO A 43 2.13 -5.90 -5.07
CA PRO A 43 2.22 -7.10 -4.24
C PRO A 43 1.15 -7.18 -3.14
N THR A 44 0.81 -6.05 -2.51
CA THR A 44 -0.25 -5.97 -1.51
C THR A 44 -1.62 -6.29 -2.13
N ALA A 45 -1.93 -5.70 -3.29
CA ALA A 45 -3.18 -5.97 -4.00
C ALA A 45 -3.29 -7.42 -4.48
N LEU A 46 -2.20 -8.02 -4.98
CA LEU A 46 -2.17 -9.44 -5.36
C LEU A 46 -2.48 -10.34 -4.17
N GLU A 47 -1.90 -10.05 -3.00
CA GLU A 47 -2.20 -10.79 -1.77
C GLU A 47 -3.68 -10.66 -1.38
N MET A 48 -4.26 -9.46 -1.48
CA MET A 48 -5.70 -9.23 -1.21
C MET A 48 -6.60 -10.08 -2.12
N LEU A 49 -6.19 -10.24 -3.38
CA LEU A 49 -6.90 -11.04 -4.40
C LEU A 49 -6.58 -12.55 -4.30
N GLY A 50 -5.65 -12.96 -3.44
CA GLY A 50 -5.21 -14.35 -3.35
C GLY A 50 -4.40 -14.82 -4.57
N ILE A 51 -3.84 -13.89 -5.35
CA ILE A 51 -3.04 -14.18 -6.54
C ILE A 51 -1.56 -14.28 -6.12
N PRO A 52 -0.82 -15.31 -6.58
CA PRO A 52 0.61 -15.43 -6.26
C PRO A 52 1.41 -14.26 -6.84
N LYS A 53 2.33 -13.72 -6.04
CA LYS A 53 3.26 -12.67 -6.48
C LYS A 53 4.29 -13.26 -7.45
N PRO A 54 4.48 -12.71 -8.65
CA PRO A 54 5.52 -13.15 -9.58
C PRO A 54 6.92 -12.84 -9.04
N ALA A 55 7.93 -13.59 -9.51
CA ALA A 55 9.31 -13.53 -8.99
C ALA A 55 10.02 -12.20 -9.33
N GLU A 56 9.63 -11.57 -10.42
CA GLU A 56 10.16 -10.29 -10.90
C GLU A 56 9.74 -9.11 -10.00
N MET A 57 8.67 -9.26 -9.22
CA MET A 57 8.21 -8.24 -8.28
C MET A 57 9.06 -8.25 -7.00
N THR A 58 9.97 -7.28 -6.93
CA THR A 58 10.84 -7.06 -5.76
C THR A 58 10.13 -6.38 -4.58
N GLY A 59 8.96 -5.79 -4.81
CA GLY A 59 8.11 -5.24 -3.75
C GLY A 59 7.59 -6.34 -2.81
N VAL A 60 7.25 -5.93 -1.59
CA VAL A 60 6.77 -6.83 -0.54
C VAL A 60 5.44 -6.31 -0.04
N SER A 61 4.44 -7.18 0.05
CA SER A 61 3.11 -6.81 0.55
C SER A 61 3.20 -6.09 1.90
N LEU A 62 2.36 -5.08 2.06
CA LEU A 62 2.26 -4.26 3.26
C LEU A 62 1.29 -4.85 4.28
N LEU A 63 0.45 -5.83 3.92
CA LEU A 63 -0.50 -6.41 4.86
C LEU A 63 0.22 -7.20 5.96
N ARG A 64 -0.26 -7.03 7.20
CA ARG A 64 0.15 -7.82 8.36
C ARG A 64 -1.03 -8.59 8.95
N GLY A 65 -0.74 -9.80 9.43
CA GLY A 65 -1.72 -10.73 10.01
C GLY A 65 -2.02 -11.92 9.08
N ALA A 66 -2.43 -13.05 9.66
CA ALA A 66 -2.77 -14.25 8.89
C ALA A 66 -3.96 -13.99 7.96
N ARG A 67 -3.99 -14.67 6.80
CA ARG A 67 -5.21 -14.74 5.97
C ARG A 67 -6.36 -15.27 6.83
N GLY A 68 -7.45 -14.52 6.89
CA GLY A 68 -8.65 -14.96 7.60
C GLY A 68 -9.22 -16.21 6.94
N ALA A 69 -9.96 -17.03 7.70
CA ALA A 69 -10.52 -18.31 7.24
C ALA A 69 -11.55 -18.19 6.09
N GLY A 70 -11.83 -16.99 5.56
CA GLY A 70 -12.71 -16.73 4.42
C GLY A 70 -11.98 -16.30 3.15
N ASP A 71 -10.65 -16.45 3.09
CA ASP A 71 -9.78 -15.92 2.03
C ASP A 71 -9.62 -16.86 0.82
N GLY A 72 -10.50 -17.85 0.66
CA GLY A 72 -10.56 -18.71 -0.53
C GLY A 72 -11.16 -17.98 -1.72
N PRO A 73 -10.86 -18.40 -2.97
CA PRO A 73 -11.59 -17.88 -4.12
C PRO A 73 -13.07 -18.23 -3.92
N GLU A 74 -13.93 -17.23 -3.86
CA GLU A 74 -15.38 -17.44 -3.99
C GLU A 74 -15.61 -18.19 -5.32
N ALA A 75 -16.29 -19.33 -5.22
CA ALA A 75 -16.85 -20.04 -6.37
C ALA A 75 -18.04 -19.29 -6.95
#